data_AF-A0A957DJF9-F1
#
_entry.id   AF-A0A957DJF9-F1
#
_cell.length_a   1.000
_cell.length_b   1.000
_cell.length_c   1.000
_cell.angle_alpha   90.00
_cell.angle_beta   90.00
_cell.angle_gamma   90.00
#
_symmetry.space_group_name_H-M   'P 1'
#
loop_
_entity.id
_entity.type
_entity.pdbx_description
1 polymer ?
#
loop_
_entity_poly.entity_id
_entity_poly.type
_entity_poly.pdbx_seq_one_letter_code
_entity_poly.pdbx_strand_id
1 'polypeptide(L)'
;MILNKDDAVVTQDGVQLGVARVVYHRDPTEVNPDLLLYGSYLEVENLDYGDNYFVPMDFVAAHDAGIHRLTLAVKFKQVLDRTWTRQPDFVAHGRAVVEHLIAP
;
A
#
# COMPACT_ATOMS: atom_id res chain seq x y z
N MET A 1 -12.20 -3.69 -5.73
CA MET A 1 -12.01 -2.23 -5.68
C MET A 1 -11.04 -1.88 -6.79
N ILE A 2 -11.35 -0.87 -7.61
CA ILE A 2 -10.42 -0.35 -8.62
C ILE A 2 -9.73 0.86 -7.99
N LEU A 3 -8.39 0.93 -8.08
CA LEU A 3 -7.58 2.01 -7.56
C LEU A 3 -7.00 2.84 -8.70
N ASN A 4 -6.87 4.15 -8.51
CA ASN A 4 -6.19 4.99 -9.47
C ASN A 4 -4.75 5.24 -9.03
N LYS A 5 -3.89 5.41 -10.03
CA LYS A 5 -2.54 5.93 -9.83
C LYS A 5 -2.66 7.35 -9.29
N ASP A 6 -1.70 7.74 -8.47
CA ASP A 6 -1.59 9.09 -7.89
C ASP A 6 -2.65 9.44 -6.85
N ASP A 7 -3.58 8.54 -6.51
CA ASP A 7 -4.52 8.75 -5.40
C ASP A 7 -3.74 8.99 -4.09
N ALA A 8 -4.11 10.04 -3.36
CA ALA A 8 -3.49 10.37 -2.09
C ALA A 8 -3.82 9.31 -1.04
N VAL A 9 -2.79 8.73 -0.42
CA VAL A 9 -2.97 7.69 0.60
C VAL A 9 -2.89 8.34 1.98
N VAL A 10 -4.00 8.28 2.70
CA VAL A 10 -4.19 8.97 3.98
C VAL A 10 -4.52 7.95 5.07
N THR A 11 -3.86 8.09 6.21
CA THR A 11 -4.11 7.27 7.41
C THR A 11 -5.44 7.62 8.07
N GLN A 12 -5.92 6.75 8.95
CA GLN A 12 -7.18 6.93 9.68
C GLN A 12 -7.21 8.24 10.48
N ASP A 13 -6.07 8.68 11.01
CA ASP A 13 -5.90 9.92 11.75
C ASP A 13 -5.55 11.13 10.87
N GLY A 14 -5.67 11.00 9.55
CA GLY A 14 -5.61 12.12 8.61
C GLY A 14 -4.21 12.48 8.11
N VAL A 15 -3.17 11.70 8.45
CA VAL A 15 -1.82 11.93 7.94
C VAL A 15 -1.69 11.33 6.55
N GLN A 16 -1.28 12.15 5.58
CA GLN A 16 -0.96 11.70 4.22
C GLN A 16 0.41 11.02 4.19
N LEU A 17 0.47 9.80 3.67
CA LEU A 17 1.72 9.05 3.51
C LEU A 17 2.42 9.38 2.20
N GLY A 18 1.65 9.64 1.14
CA GLY A 18 2.15 9.76 -0.22
C GLY A 18 1.05 9.48 -1.25
N VAL A 19 1.45 9.00 -2.42
CA VAL A 19 0.55 8.71 -3.54
C VAL A 19 0.63 7.25 -3.98
N ALA A 20 -0.50 6.69 -4.40
CA ALA A 20 -0.61 5.31 -4.85
C ALA A 20 0.13 5.08 -6.20
N ARG A 21 0.93 4.01 -6.28
CA ARG A 21 1.72 3.71 -7.49
C ARG A 21 1.34 2.41 -8.18
N VAL A 22 1.41 1.32 -7.43
CA VAL A 22 1.31 -0.04 -7.97
C VAL A 22 0.91 -1.00 -6.87
N VAL A 23 0.22 -2.08 -7.22
CA VAL A 23 -0.08 -3.16 -6.28
C VAL A 23 0.76 -4.38 -6.66
N TYR A 24 1.46 -4.92 -5.66
CA TYR A 24 2.21 -6.16 -5.78
C TYR A 24 1.43 -7.30 -5.15
N HIS A 25 1.20 -8.36 -5.92
CA HIS A 25 0.53 -9.57 -5.45
C HIS A 25 1.54 -10.66 -5.16
N ARG A 26 1.45 -11.22 -3.96
CA ARG A 26 2.17 -12.42 -3.52
C ARG A 26 1.50 -13.66 -4.11
N ASP A 27 2.26 -14.73 -4.29
CA ASP A 27 1.69 -16.06 -4.53
C ASP A 27 0.69 -16.42 -3.39
N PRO A 28 -0.57 -16.79 -3.72
CA PRO A 28 -1.58 -17.14 -2.71
C PRO A 28 -1.15 -18.28 -1.76
N THR A 29 -0.27 -19.18 -2.20
CA THR A 29 0.23 -20.29 -1.38
C THR A 29 1.22 -19.84 -0.30
N GLU A 30 1.79 -18.64 -0.42
CA GLU A 30 2.71 -18.05 0.55
C GLU A 30 2.02 -17.09 1.54
N VAL A 31 0.71 -16.87 1.39
CA VAL A 31 -0.05 -15.97 2.27
C VAL A 31 -0.21 -16.61 3.64
N ASN A 32 0.22 -15.88 4.67
CA ASN A 32 0.11 -16.31 6.05
C ASN A 32 -0.11 -15.09 6.97
N PRO A 33 -1.36 -14.80 7.35
CA PRO A 33 -1.70 -13.67 8.21
C PRO A 33 -1.05 -13.72 9.59
N ASP A 34 -0.86 -14.92 10.16
CA ASP A 34 -0.24 -15.10 11.48
C ASP A 34 1.24 -14.68 11.47
N LEU A 35 1.89 -14.78 10.30
CA LEU A 35 3.25 -14.30 10.06
C LEU A 35 3.29 -12.91 9.40
N LEU A 36 2.16 -12.21 9.29
CA LEU A 36 2.03 -10.91 8.63
C LEU A 36 2.46 -10.92 7.15
N LEU A 37 2.33 -12.08 6.49
CA LEU A 37 2.57 -12.26 5.07
C LEU A 37 1.25 -12.09 4.32
N TYR A 38 0.94 -10.84 3.99
CA TYR A 38 -0.32 -10.49 3.32
C TYR A 38 -0.28 -10.84 1.82
N GLY A 39 -1.47 -10.97 1.23
CA GLY A 39 -1.66 -11.35 -0.17
C GLY A 39 -1.22 -10.29 -1.17
N SER A 40 -1.41 -9.01 -0.83
CA SER A 40 -1.01 -7.92 -1.71
C SER A 40 -0.63 -6.66 -0.94
N TYR A 41 0.25 -5.87 -1.56
CA TYR A 41 0.80 -4.64 -0.99
C TYR A 41 0.69 -3.51 -2.01
N LEU A 42 0.12 -2.40 -1.58
CA LEU A 42 0.13 -1.13 -2.30
C LEU A 42 1.47 -0.42 -2.03
N GLU A 43 2.20 -0.13 -3.10
CA GLU A 43 3.32 0.80 -3.03
C GLU A 43 2.80 2.24 -3.03
N VAL A 44 3.23 2.98 -2.02
CA VAL A 44 2.91 4.38 -1.80
C VAL A 44 4.21 5.16 -1.82
N GLU A 45 4.36 6.03 -2.81
CA GLU A 45 5.54 6.89 -2.93
C GLU A 45 5.35 8.15 -2.08
N ASN A 46 6.26 8.35 -1.13
CA ASN A 46 6.34 9.59 -0.36
C ASN A 46 7.17 10.61 -1.12
N LEU A 47 6.50 11.64 -1.65
CA LEU A 47 7.14 12.68 -2.44
C LEU A 47 7.97 13.67 -1.60
N ASP A 48 7.72 13.76 -0.30
CA ASP A 48 8.43 14.70 0.59
C ASP A 48 9.83 14.21 0.95
N TYR A 49 9.99 12.89 1.13
CA TYR A 49 11.24 12.27 1.58
C TYR A 49 11.86 11.32 0.54
N GLY A 50 11.17 11.03 -0.56
CA GLY A 50 11.64 10.11 -1.60
C GLY A 50 11.70 8.65 -1.15
N ASP A 51 10.92 8.28 -0.13
CA ASP A 51 10.83 6.92 0.41
C ASP A 51 9.53 6.24 -0.06
N ASN A 52 9.47 4.91 0.01
CA ASN A 52 8.30 4.14 -0.36
C ASN A 52 7.75 3.37 0.82
N TYR A 53 6.43 3.39 0.98
CA TYR A 53 5.72 2.49 1.88
C TYR A 53 5.10 1.34 1.08
N PHE A 54 5.15 0.15 1.65
CA PHE A 54 4.49 -1.06 1.13
C PHE A 54 3.36 -1.43 2.10
N VAL A 55 2.17 -0.88 1.84
CA VAL A 55 1.00 -1.00 2.72
C VAL A 55 0.20 -2.24 2.30
N PRO A 56 -0.07 -3.20 3.20
CA PRO A 56 -0.92 -4.33 2.85
C PRO A 56 -2.33 -3.86 2.47
N MET A 57 -2.88 -4.40 1.38
CA MET A 57 -4.19 -4.00 0.86
C MET A 57 -5.33 -4.20 1.85
N ASP A 58 -5.19 -5.16 2.78
CA ASP A 58 -6.12 -5.41 3.88
C ASP A 58 -6.34 -4.19 4.80
N PHE A 59 -5.41 -3.22 4.79
CA PHE A 59 -5.53 -1.99 5.54
C PHE A 59 -6.09 -0.82 4.75
N VAL A 60 -6.45 -0.98 3.47
CA VAL A 60 -7.17 0.05 2.71
C VAL A 60 -8.65 -0.05 3.05
N ALA A 61 -9.17 0.94 3.79
CA ALA A 61 -10.54 0.96 4.29
C ALA A 61 -11.54 1.51 3.27
N ALA A 62 -11.14 2.56 2.54
CA ALA A 62 -12.01 3.24 1.59
C ALA A 62 -11.20 3.85 0.44
N HIS A 63 -11.85 3.93 -0.72
CA HIS A 63 -11.39 4.69 -1.87
C HIS A 63 -12.50 5.69 -2.26
N ASP A 64 -12.17 6.97 -2.25
CA ASP A 64 -12.99 8.04 -2.81
C ASP A 64 -12.35 8.54 -4.11
N ALA A 65 -12.85 8.01 -5.22
CA ALA A 65 -12.36 8.36 -6.56
C ALA A 65 -12.70 9.80 -6.95
N GLY A 66 -13.72 10.44 -6.34
CA GLY A 66 -14.11 11.80 -6.67
C GLY A 66 -13.13 12.86 -6.17
N ILE A 67 -12.36 12.53 -5.13
CA ILE A 67 -11.33 13.41 -4.55
C ILE A 67 -9.92 12.78 -4.60
N HIS A 68 -9.74 11.72 -5.39
CA HIS A 68 -8.48 11.00 -5.56
C HIS A 68 -7.81 10.61 -4.24
N ARG A 69 -8.53 9.86 -3.39
CA ARG A 69 -8.06 9.53 -2.04
C ARG A 69 -8.32 8.09 -1.63
N LEU A 70 -7.29 7.45 -1.09
CA LEU A 70 -7.36 6.20 -0.35
C LEU A 70 -7.23 6.46 1.14
N THR A 71 -8.15 5.92 1.93
CA THR A 71 -8.11 5.99 3.40
C THR A 71 -7.71 4.64 3.97
N LEU A 72 -6.69 4.62 4.82
CA LEU A 72 -6.25 3.43 5.53
C LEU A 72 -7.04 3.25 6.84
N ALA A 73 -7.22 1.99 7.24
CA ALA A 73 -7.82 1.59 8.52
C ALA A 73 -6.89 1.80 9.73
N VAL A 74 -5.66 2.25 9.50
CA VAL A 74 -4.61 2.38 10.53
C VAL A 74 -4.18 3.82 10.73
N LYS A 75 -3.68 4.10 11.94
CA LYS A 75 -3.07 5.39 12.28
C LYS A 75 -1.63 5.49 11.82
N PHE A 76 -1.12 6.70 11.63
CA PHE A 76 0.27 6.94 11.21
C PHE A 76 1.30 6.25 12.12
N LYS A 77 1.10 6.30 13.44
CA LYS A 77 2.00 5.60 14.38
C LYS A 77 2.10 4.10 14.08
N GLN A 78 0.99 3.46 13.70
CA GLN A 78 0.97 2.04 13.39
C GLN A 78 1.71 1.71 12.09
N VAL A 79 1.68 2.62 11.10
CA VAL A 79 2.47 2.50 9.87
C VAL A 79 3.96 2.41 10.19
N LEU A 80 4.44 3.30 11.06
CA LEU A 80 5.83 3.34 11.51
C LEU A 80 6.21 2.09 12.32
N ASP A 81 5.36 1.69 13.27
CA ASP A 81 5.59 0.53 14.13
C ASP A 81 5.62 -0.80 13.33
N ARG A 82 4.88 -0.87 12.21
CA ARG A 82 4.76 -2.08 11.36
C ARG A 82 5.85 -2.20 10.30
N THR A 83 6.84 -1.30 10.29
CA THR A 83 7.99 -1.35 9.36
C THR A 83 7.62 -1.40 7.88
N TRP A 84 6.51 -0.77 7.50
CA TRP A 84 6.05 -0.76 6.10
C TRP A 84 6.93 0.04 5.15
N THR A 85 7.98 0.69 5.64
CA THR A 85 9.06 1.26 4.81
C THR A 85 10.00 0.18 4.25
N ARG A 86 9.89 -1.08 4.70
CA ARG A 86 10.67 -2.19 4.16
C ARG A 86 9.95 -2.83 2.99
N GLN A 87 10.63 -2.87 1.85
CA GLN A 87 10.17 -3.62 0.69
C GLN A 87 9.97 -5.10 1.04
N PRO A 88 8.80 -5.69 0.73
CA PRO A 88 8.57 -7.11 0.96
C PRO A 88 9.53 -7.97 0.13
N ASP A 89 10.01 -9.05 0.72
CA ASP A 89 10.99 -9.97 0.11
C ASP A 89 10.60 -10.43 -1.30
N PHE A 90 9.33 -10.83 -1.50
CA PHE A 90 8.86 -11.33 -2.79
C PHE A 90 8.86 -10.23 -3.87
N VAL A 91 8.72 -8.96 -3.49
CA VAL A 91 8.86 -7.82 -4.41
C VAL A 91 10.33 -7.60 -4.73
N ALA A 92 11.20 -7.59 -3.71
CA ALA A 92 12.64 -7.39 -3.88
C ALA A 92 13.28 -8.45 -4.80
N HIS A 93 12.78 -9.68 -4.77
CA HIS A 93 13.24 -10.79 -5.61
C HIS A 93 12.50 -10.93 -6.95
N GLY A 94 11.63 -9.97 -7.31
CA GLY A 94 10.91 -10.00 -8.59
C GLY A 94 9.91 -11.16 -8.72
N ARG A 95 9.42 -11.69 -7.60
CA ARG A 95 8.43 -12.80 -7.54
C ARG A 95 6.99 -12.29 -7.52
N ALA A 96 6.79 -10.98 -7.41
CA ALA A 96 5.48 -10.37 -7.39
C ALA A 96 4.81 -10.38 -8.76
N VAL A 97 3.51 -10.66 -8.79
CA VAL A 97 2.67 -10.27 -9.93
C VAL A 97 2.31 -8.80 -9.76
N VAL A 98 2.63 -7.99 -10.76
CA VAL A 98 2.51 -6.53 -10.71
C VAL A 98 1.18 -6.10 -11.32
N GLU A 99 0.36 -5.39 -10.55
CA GLU A 99 -0.86 -4.73 -11.01
C GLU A 99 -0.61 -3.22 -11.10
N HIS A 100 -0.58 -2.71 -12.33
CA HIS A 100 -0.47 -1.29 -12.60
C HIS A 100 -1.81 -0.59 -12.38
N LEU A 101 -1.80 0.48 -11.59
CA LEU A 101 -2.98 1.30 -11.34
C LEU A 101 -3.37 2.11 -12.58
N ILE A 102 -4.65 2.37 -12.74
CA ILE A 102 -5.20 3.13 -13.86
C ILE A 102 -4.88 4.61 -13.65
N ALA A 103 -4.49 5.34 -14.70
CA ALA A 103 -4.39 6.79 -14.58
C ALA A 103 -5.79 7.39 -14.27
N PRO A 104 -5.85 8.41 -13.40
CA PRO A 104 -7.11 9.08 -13.05
C PRO A 104 -7.81 9.73 -14.25
#